data_AF-A0AA41VKI3-F1
#
_entry.id   AF-A0AA41VKI3-F1
#
_cell.length_a   1.000
_cell.length_b   1.000
_cell.length_c   1.000
_cell.angle_alpha   90.00
_cell.angle_beta   90.00
_cell.angle_gamma   90.00
#
_symmetry.space_group_name_H-M   'P 1'
#
loop_
_entity.id
_entity.type
_entity.pdbx_description
1 polymer ?
#
loop_
_entity_poly.entity_id
_entity_poly.type
_entity_poly.pdbx_seq_one_letter_code
_entity_poly.pdbx_strand_id
1 'polypeptide(L)'
;MGAAYGTTKSGVRVAPMGAMIPELVMKSIVPVVMAGVSRIYSLIIAVIISTGIYPKAKSYYLFDGYAHLSSGLAGGLAGLSAGMAIRIVGDAGVSIGSDLSGK
;
A
#
# COMPACT_ATOMS: atom_id res chain seq x y z
N MET A 1 -7.38 6.01 1.08
CA MET A 1 -8.36 5.06 1.68
C MET A 1 -7.86 3.63 1.90
N GLY A 2 -7.51 2.82 0.88
CA GLY A 2 -7.21 1.38 1.08
C GLY A 2 -6.17 1.01 2.17
N ALA A 3 -4.99 1.64 2.15
CA ALA A 3 -3.98 1.37 3.17
C ALA A 3 -4.20 2.10 4.50
N ALA A 4 -5.21 2.96 4.67
CA ALA A 4 -5.56 3.50 6.00
C ALA A 4 -6.58 2.57 6.69
N TYR A 5 -7.62 2.17 5.97
CA TYR A 5 -8.69 1.32 6.49
C TYR A 5 -8.19 -0.07 6.95
N GLY A 6 -7.29 -0.67 6.18
CA GLY A 6 -6.66 -1.93 6.61
C GLY A 6 -5.70 -1.79 7.79
N THR A 7 -5.13 -0.60 8.07
CA THR A 7 -4.20 -0.40 9.21
C THR A 7 -5.01 -0.39 10.49
N THR A 8 -6.16 0.26 10.45
CA THR A 8 -7.08 0.30 11.59
C THR A 8 -7.55 -1.11 11.93
N LYS A 9 -7.88 -1.94 10.93
CA LYS A 9 -8.30 -3.32 11.16
C LYS A 9 -7.17 -4.23 11.68
N SER A 10 -5.95 -4.11 11.14
CA SER A 10 -4.80 -4.88 11.63
C SER A 10 -4.31 -4.39 13.01
N GLY A 11 -4.35 -3.08 13.28
CA GLY A 11 -3.93 -2.49 14.55
C GLY A 11 -4.80 -2.92 15.72
N VAL A 12 -6.12 -3.03 15.52
CA VAL A 12 -7.05 -3.58 16.54
C VAL A 12 -6.73 -5.05 16.86
N ARG A 13 -6.21 -5.82 15.89
CA ARG A 13 -5.80 -7.23 16.10
C ARG A 13 -4.40 -7.38 16.72
N VAL A 14 -3.49 -6.46 16.44
CA VAL A 14 -2.11 -6.49 16.97
C VAL A 14 -2.03 -5.91 18.39
N ALA A 15 -2.90 -4.96 18.76
CA ALA A 15 -2.94 -4.37 20.11
C ALA A 15 -3.04 -5.39 21.26
N PRO A 16 -3.92 -6.41 21.23
CA PRO A 16 -3.96 -7.44 22.27
C PRO A 16 -2.80 -8.44 22.19
N MET A 17 -2.18 -8.63 21.02
CA MET A 17 -1.04 -9.56 20.86
C MET A 17 0.27 -8.99 21.43
N GLY A 18 0.46 -7.67 21.42
CA GLY A 18 1.67 -7.02 21.98
C GLY A 18 1.85 -7.17 23.49
N ALA A 19 0.78 -7.50 24.22
CA ALA A 19 0.86 -7.81 25.64
C ALA A 19 1.06 -9.32 25.92
N MET A 20 0.73 -10.21 24.98
CA MET A 20 0.77 -11.66 25.18
C MET A 20 1.99 -12.34 24.56
N ILE A 21 2.43 -11.95 23.35
CA ILE A 21 3.57 -12.58 22.64
C ILE A 21 4.31 -11.53 21.78
N PRO A 22 5.40 -10.91 22.28
CA PRO A 22 6.11 -9.84 21.57
C PRO A 22 6.87 -10.31 20.31
N GLU A 23 7.25 -11.59 20.23
CA GLU A 23 7.93 -12.15 19.04
C GLU A 23 7.05 -12.12 17.79
N LEU A 24 5.75 -12.37 17.93
CA LEU A 24 4.82 -12.37 16.80
C LEU A 24 4.58 -10.95 16.27
N VAL A 25 4.64 -9.94 17.16
CA VAL A 25 4.50 -8.52 16.78
C VAL A 25 5.66 -8.08 15.89
N MET A 26 6.90 -8.43 16.23
CA MET A 26 8.07 -8.11 15.41
C MET A 26 8.00 -8.70 14.00
N LYS A 27 7.39 -9.88 13.82
CA LYS A 27 7.24 -10.47 12.49
C LYS A 27 6.03 -9.92 11.71
N SER A 28 5.01 -9.42 12.41
CA SER A 28 3.83 -8.78 11.81
C SER A 28 4.07 -7.38 11.23
N ILE A 29 5.19 -6.72 11.58
CA ILE A 29 5.54 -5.39 11.05
C ILE A 29 5.96 -5.43 9.57
N VAL A 30 6.50 -6.56 9.11
CA VAL A 30 7.01 -6.76 7.74
C VAL A 30 5.93 -6.49 6.67
N PRO A 31 4.72 -7.08 6.75
CA PRO A 31 3.65 -6.79 5.80
C PRO A 31 3.11 -5.35 5.89
N VAL A 32 3.21 -4.69 7.05
CA VAL A 32 2.85 -3.26 7.19
C VAL A 32 3.81 -2.38 6.38
N VAL A 33 5.12 -2.63 6.50
CA VAL A 33 6.13 -1.89 5.73
C VAL A 33 6.00 -2.16 4.24
N MET A 34 5.74 -3.42 3.84
CA MET A 34 5.57 -3.80 2.44
C MET A 34 4.35 -3.13 1.78
N ALA A 35 3.24 -2.98 2.53
CA ALA A 35 2.08 -2.22 2.07
C ALA A 35 2.36 -0.70 1.95
N GLY A 36 3.29 -0.16 2.74
CA GLY A 36 3.72 1.24 2.68
C GLY A 36 4.59 1.55 1.46
N VAL A 37 5.55 0.67 1.17
CA VAL A 37 6.52 0.88 0.07
C VAL A 37 5.85 0.86 -1.31
N SER A 38 4.84 0.00 -1.53
CA SER A 38 4.13 0.00 -2.82
C SER A 38 3.36 1.31 -3.09
N ARG A 39 2.99 2.06 -2.04
CA ARG A 39 2.29 3.35 -2.18
C ARG A 39 3.19 4.50 -2.56
N ILE A 40 4.40 4.55 -2.01
CA ILE A 40 5.35 5.60 -2.36
C ILE A 40 5.77 5.49 -3.82
N TYR A 41 5.89 4.28 -4.38
CA TYR A 41 6.24 4.11 -5.80
C TYR A 41 5.18 4.70 -6.74
N SER A 42 3.90 4.51 -6.44
CA SER A 42 2.81 5.11 -7.26
C SER A 42 2.78 6.63 -7.15
N LEU A 43 3.12 7.19 -5.97
CA LEU A 43 3.20 8.64 -5.76
C LEU A 43 4.39 9.27 -6.48
N ILE A 44 5.55 8.59 -6.47
CA ILE A 44 6.76 9.05 -7.17
C ILE A 44 6.51 9.14 -8.68
N ILE A 45 5.84 8.14 -9.27
CA ILE A 45 5.49 8.14 -10.70
C ILE A 45 4.57 9.34 -11.03
N ALA A 46 3.58 9.63 -10.19
CA ALA A 46 2.72 10.81 -10.38
C ALA A 46 3.49 12.13 -10.30
N VAL A 47 4.46 12.25 -9.39
CA VAL A 47 5.34 13.44 -9.29
C VAL A 47 6.21 13.61 -10.52
N ILE A 48 6.83 12.55 -11.03
CA ILE A 48 7.68 12.61 -12.24
C ILE A 48 6.86 13.12 -13.42
N ILE A 49 5.66 12.56 -13.59
CA ILE A 49 4.70 12.95 -14.64
C ILE A 49 4.27 14.42 -14.47
N SER A 50 4.06 14.90 -13.25
CA SER A 50 3.75 16.31 -12.99
C SER A 50 4.92 17.25 -13.28
N THR A 51 6.17 16.82 -13.08
CA THR A 51 7.37 17.62 -13.37
C THR A 51 7.75 17.62 -14.86
N GLY A 52 7.32 16.61 -15.63
CA GLY A 52 7.55 16.51 -17.08
C GLY A 52 6.61 17.36 -17.93
N ILE A 53 5.64 18.05 -17.31
CA ILE A 53 4.74 18.99 -17.98
C ILE A 53 5.52 20.27 -18.28
N TYR A 54 6.03 20.40 -19.51
CA TYR A 54 6.67 21.62 -20.01
C TYR A 54 5.67 22.44 -20.84
N PRO A 55 5.03 23.48 -20.27
CA PRO A 55 3.99 24.26 -20.95
C PRO A 55 4.52 25.23 -22.02
N LYS A 56 5.81 25.21 -22.38
CA LYS A 56 6.44 26.24 -23.22
C LYS A 56 6.78 25.86 -24.67
N ALA A 57 6.63 24.61 -25.10
CA ALA A 57 7.14 24.20 -26.42
C ALA A 57 6.17 23.40 -27.33
N LYS A 58 5.08 22.80 -26.82
CA LYS A 58 4.12 22.05 -27.65
C LYS A 58 2.69 22.37 -27.26
N SER A 59 1.83 22.47 -28.27
CA SER A 59 0.38 22.61 -28.08
C SER A 59 -0.12 21.44 -27.22
N TYR A 60 -0.61 21.73 -26.02
CA TYR A 60 -1.14 20.74 -25.08
C TYR A 60 -2.39 20.11 -25.69
N TYR A 61 -2.24 18.95 -26.34
CA TYR A 61 -3.38 18.22 -26.85
C TYR A 61 -4.19 17.63 -25.68
N LEU A 62 -5.52 17.65 -25.78
CA LEU A 62 -6.44 16.99 -24.83
C LEU A 62 -6.08 15.51 -24.58
N PHE A 63 -5.43 14.88 -25.56
CA PHE A 63 -4.90 13.52 -25.47
C PHE A 63 -3.81 13.35 -24.40
N ASP A 64 -2.91 14.33 -24.25
CA ASP A 64 -1.82 14.29 -23.27
C ASP A 64 -2.36 14.43 -21.83
N GLY A 65 -3.40 15.25 -21.66
CA GLY A 65 -4.13 15.37 -20.39
C GLY A 65 -4.83 14.07 -20.00
N TYR A 66 -5.50 13.39 -20.94
CA TYR A 66 -6.12 12.08 -20.70
C TYR A 66 -5.08 10.99 -20.41
N ALA A 67 -3.92 11.01 -21.08
CA ALA A 67 -2.83 10.08 -20.84
C ALA A 67 -2.24 10.24 -19.42
N HIS A 68 -2.01 11.49 -18.98
CA HIS A 68 -1.55 11.78 -17.62
C HIS A 68 -2.57 11.34 -16.57
N LEU A 69 -3.86 11.64 -16.78
CA LEU A 69 -4.94 11.22 -15.88
C LEU A 69 -5.05 9.68 -15.79
N SER A 70 -5.03 9.00 -16.95
CA SER A 70 -5.15 7.53 -17.03
C SER A 70 -3.96 6.83 -16.37
N SER A 71 -2.74 7.33 -16.58
CA SER A 71 -1.54 6.76 -15.96
C SER A 71 -1.58 6.84 -14.43
N GLY A 72 -2.07 7.97 -13.88
CA GLY A 72 -2.24 8.15 -12.44
C GLY A 72 -3.34 7.28 -11.86
N LEU A 73 -4.46 7.13 -12.58
CA LEU A 73 -5.58 6.31 -12.16
C LEU A 73 -5.24 4.81 -12.17
N ALA A 74 -4.61 4.32 -13.23
CA ALA A 74 -4.20 2.92 -13.37
C ALA A 74 -3.17 2.52 -12.31
N GLY A 75 -2.12 3.34 -12.12
CA GLY A 75 -1.10 3.12 -11.09
C GLY A 75 -1.68 3.20 -9.67
N GLY A 76 -2.56 4.17 -9.41
CA GLY A 76 -3.20 4.36 -8.11
C GLY A 76 -4.16 3.24 -7.71
N LEU A 77 -4.99 2.73 -8.64
CA LEU A 77 -5.89 1.60 -8.41
C LEU A 77 -5.12 0.29 -8.25
N ALA A 78 -4.08 0.05 -9.06
CA ALA A 78 -3.22 -1.12 -8.94
C ALA A 78 -2.50 -1.16 -7.58
N GLY A 79 -1.91 -0.04 -7.15
CA GLY A 79 -1.27 0.08 -5.84
C GLY A 79 -2.24 -0.06 -4.66
N LEU A 80 -3.51 0.33 -4.84
CA LEU A 80 -4.56 0.11 -3.85
C LEU A 80 -4.97 -1.37 -3.75
N SER A 81 -5.17 -2.04 -4.88
CA SER A 81 -5.53 -3.46 -4.94
C SER A 81 -4.40 -4.35 -4.40
N ALA A 82 -3.16 -4.11 -4.83
CA ALA A 82 -1.98 -4.81 -4.33
C ALA A 82 -1.80 -4.61 -2.82
N GLY A 83 -1.95 -3.38 -2.33
CA GLY A 83 -1.88 -3.09 -0.89
C GLY A 83 -2.99 -3.76 -0.07
N MET A 84 -4.14 -4.07 -0.67
CA MET A 84 -5.22 -4.80 -0.02
C MET A 84 -4.94 -6.31 0.01
N ALA A 85 -4.41 -6.89 -1.08
CA ALA A 85 -4.01 -8.29 -1.13
C ALA A 85 -2.86 -8.60 -0.16
N ILE A 86 -1.81 -7.77 -0.10
CA ILE A 86 -0.68 -7.91 0.82
C ILE A 86 -1.17 -7.90 2.28
N ARG A 87 -2.18 -7.11 2.58
CA ARG A 87 -2.77 -7.07 3.92
C ARG A 87 -3.55 -8.30 4.28
N ILE A 88 -4.32 -8.85 3.35
CA ILE A 88 -5.06 -10.09 3.59
C ILE A 88 -4.07 -11.24 3.82
N VAL A 89 -2.99 -11.31 3.03
CA VAL A 89 -1.90 -12.27 3.24
C VAL A 89 -1.18 -12.06 4.58
N GLY A 90 -0.97 -10.81 4.98
CA GLY A 90 -0.34 -10.48 6.26
C GLY A 90 -1.21 -10.85 7.47
N ASP A 91 -2.52 -10.61 7.39
CA ASP A 91 -3.49 -10.99 8.42
C ASP A 91 -3.60 -12.51 8.56
N ALA A 92 -3.63 -13.24 7.43
CA ALA A 92 -3.55 -14.70 7.41
C ALA A 92 -2.25 -15.20 8.03
N GLY A 93 -1.10 -14.63 7.63
CA GLY A 93 0.23 -15.00 8.14
C GLY A 93 0.40 -14.83 9.66
N VAL A 94 -0.22 -13.81 10.25
CA VAL A 94 -0.28 -13.66 11.72
C VAL A 94 -1.15 -14.74 12.34
N SER A 95 -2.31 -15.04 11.75
CA SER A 95 -3.26 -16.02 12.29
C SER A 95 -2.70 -17.46 12.30
N ILE A 96 -2.01 -17.88 11.24
CA ILE A 96 -1.30 -19.19 11.22
C ILE A 96 -0.06 -19.20 12.12
N GLY A 97 0.63 -18.06 12.28
CA GLY A 97 1.78 -17.93 13.18
C GLY A 97 1.40 -18.11 14.65
N SER A 98 0.23 -17.60 15.07
CA SER A 98 -0.29 -17.81 16.42
C SER A 98 -0.75 -19.26 16.67
N ASP A 99 -1.24 -19.97 15.65
CA ASP A 99 -1.68 -21.36 15.76
C ASP A 99 -0.50 -22.33 15.97
N LEU A 100 0.64 -22.03 15.32
CA LEU A 100 1.88 -22.81 15.45
C LEU A 100 2.61 -22.60 16.78
N SER A 101 2.41 -21.46 17.46
CA SER A 101 3.06 -21.16 18.75
C SER A 101 2.30 -21.73 19.96
N GLY A 102 1.10 -22.26 19.75
CA GLY A 102 0.26 -22.87 20.79
C GLY A 102 0.38 -24.39 20.91
N LYS A 103 1.28 -25.03 20.14
CA LYS A 103 1.63 -26.46 20.26
C LYS A 103 3.05 -26.65 20.77
#